data_AF-A0A948BN42-F1
#
_entry.id   AF-A0A948BN42-F1
#
_cell.length_a   1.000
_cell.length_b   1.000
_cell.length_c   1.000
_cell.angle_alpha   90.00
_cell.angle_beta   90.00
_cell.angle_gamma   90.00
#
_symmetry.space_group_name_H-M   'P 1'
#
loop_
_entity.id
_entity.type
_entity.pdbx_description
1 polymer ?
#
loop_
_entity_poly.entity_id
_entity_poly.type
_entity_poly.pdbx_seq_one_letter_code
_entity_poly.pdbx_strand_id
1 'polypeptide(L)'
;MKDISKERRKYQRYDLETKVHFYVKDFNLVTKVKFRKLNNKKDAPMAKEFVGISRNVSVEGIRFCSLKKLKAEESLFIKVYLPKSSRPIPMVGEVRWSKKVISAKDKRFKYDTGVRLLTVKGKSVARSIHIDSRYNEPWSIVLESVFGSFHKILHKAMKKVKRPSPGAIFKAMEES
;
A
#
# COMPACT_ATOMS: atom_id res chain seq x y z
N MET A 1 -29.37 7.16 4.70
CA MET A 1 -27.99 7.33 5.24
C MET A 1 -27.59 6.02 5.90
N LYS A 2 -26.49 5.38 5.47
CA LYS A 2 -26.00 4.15 6.14
C LYS A 2 -25.11 4.56 7.31
N ASP A 3 -25.46 4.11 8.50
CA ASP A 3 -24.72 4.37 9.73
C ASP A 3 -23.42 3.56 9.74
N ILE A 4 -22.30 4.20 9.36
CA ILE A 4 -20.96 3.59 9.26
C ILE A 4 -20.41 3.23 10.66
N SER A 5 -21.01 3.72 11.74
CA SER A 5 -20.56 3.46 13.12
C SER A 5 -20.66 1.98 13.52
N LYS A 6 -21.50 1.19 12.82
CA LYS A 6 -21.73 -0.24 13.10
C LYS A 6 -20.95 -1.21 12.20
N GLU A 7 -20.24 -0.75 11.16
CA GLU A 7 -19.48 -1.66 10.28
C GLU A 7 -18.16 -2.08 10.95
N ARG A 8 -18.18 -3.22 11.64
CA ARG A 8 -16.98 -3.85 12.23
C ARG A 8 -16.07 -4.40 11.13
N ARG A 9 -14.75 -4.32 11.33
CA ARG A 9 -13.77 -4.82 10.34
C ARG A 9 -13.95 -6.33 10.13
N LYS A 10 -13.98 -6.74 8.86
CA LYS A 10 -14.03 -8.15 8.45
C LYS A 10 -12.65 -8.80 8.32
N TYR A 11 -11.59 -8.01 8.08
CA TYR A 11 -10.25 -8.51 7.77
C TYR A 11 -9.16 -7.85 8.62
N GLN A 12 -8.12 -8.62 8.94
CA GLN A 12 -6.93 -8.14 9.64
C GLN A 12 -6.19 -7.10 8.79
N ARG A 13 -5.56 -6.12 9.45
CA ARG A 13 -4.62 -5.20 8.82
C ARG A 13 -3.22 -5.70 9.10
N TYR A 14 -2.42 -5.82 8.05
CA TYR A 14 -0.98 -6.05 8.20
C TYR A 14 -0.34 -4.69 8.51
N ASP A 15 0.00 -4.48 9.79
CA ASP A 15 0.90 -3.38 10.15
C ASP A 15 2.28 -3.71 9.58
N LEU A 16 2.96 -2.71 9.02
CA LEU A 16 4.24 -2.88 8.31
C LEU A 16 5.38 -3.42 9.19
N GLU A 17 5.16 -3.58 10.50
CA GLU A 17 6.12 -4.18 11.44
C GLU A 17 5.71 -5.56 11.98
N THR A 18 4.48 -6.06 11.74
CA THR A 18 4.04 -7.32 12.38
C THR A 18 3.69 -8.39 11.34
N LYS A 19 4.62 -9.36 11.24
CA LYS A 19 4.57 -10.66 10.55
C LYS A 19 4.78 -10.66 9.04
N VAL A 20 5.88 -10.00 8.69
CA VAL A 20 6.87 -10.49 7.73
C VAL A 20 7.40 -11.88 8.18
N HIS A 21 6.67 -12.95 7.88
CA HIS A 21 7.22 -14.32 7.83
C HIS A 21 7.07 -14.93 6.42
N PHE A 22 7.00 -14.06 5.41
CA PHE A 22 7.34 -14.40 4.02
C PHE A 22 8.70 -13.77 3.68
N TYR A 23 9.77 -14.33 4.24
CA TYR A 23 11.17 -14.22 3.78
C TYR A 23 11.72 -12.83 3.37
N VAL A 24 11.29 -11.73 3.98
CA VAL A 24 12.00 -10.44 3.80
C VAL A 24 11.92 -9.60 5.08
N LYS A 25 12.66 -9.99 6.13
CA LYS A 25 13.01 -9.10 7.26
C LYS A 25 13.36 -7.73 6.65
N ASP A 26 12.67 -6.67 7.07
CA ASP A 26 12.93 -5.26 6.71
C ASP A 26 12.22 -4.64 5.48
N PHE A 27 10.89 -4.73 5.35
CA PHE A 27 10.16 -3.83 4.44
C PHE A 27 9.03 -3.02 5.08
N ASN A 28 9.41 -1.90 5.72
CA ASN A 28 8.55 -0.74 5.89
C ASN A 28 8.23 -0.13 4.51
N LEU A 29 7.09 -0.50 3.92
CA LEU A 29 6.65 -0.11 2.57
C LEU A 29 6.10 1.32 2.51
N VAL A 30 6.95 2.30 2.79
CA VAL A 30 6.61 3.71 2.67
C VAL A 30 6.57 4.08 1.19
N THR A 31 5.37 4.12 0.60
CA THR A 31 5.17 4.46 -0.83
C THR A 31 4.57 5.85 -0.99
N LYS A 32 5.01 6.56 -2.02
CA LYS A 32 4.41 7.85 -2.38
C LYS A 32 3.03 7.61 -2.98
N VAL A 33 2.04 8.34 -2.49
CA VAL A 33 0.67 8.29 -2.99
C VAL A 33 0.35 9.66 -3.59
N LYS A 34 -0.23 9.66 -4.79
CA LYS A 34 -0.90 10.84 -5.35
C LYS A 34 -2.38 10.54 -5.44
N PHE A 35 -3.23 11.48 -5.04
CA PHE A 35 -4.68 11.26 -5.08
C PHE A 35 -5.44 12.50 -5.54
N ARG A 36 -6.61 12.24 -6.13
CA ARG A 36 -7.55 13.24 -6.61
C ARG A 36 -8.95 12.81 -6.18
N LYS A 37 -9.79 13.77 -5.80
CA LYS A 37 -11.21 13.50 -5.60
C LYS A 37 -11.88 13.21 -6.94
N LEU A 38 -12.81 12.27 -6.99
CA LEU A 38 -13.64 12.03 -8.17
C LEU A 38 -14.86 12.96 -8.15
N ASN A 39 -15.26 13.45 -9.33
CA ASN A 39 -16.48 14.24 -9.48
C ASN A 39 -17.71 13.32 -9.52
N ASN A 40 -18.66 13.55 -8.62
CA ASN A 40 -19.89 12.78 -8.48
C ASN A 40 -20.73 12.66 -9.77
N LYS A 41 -20.53 13.52 -10.77
CA LYS A 41 -21.33 13.53 -12.01
C LYS A 41 -20.71 12.74 -13.18
N LYS A 42 -19.41 12.42 -13.16
CA LYS A 42 -18.72 11.84 -14.34
C LYS A 42 -17.62 10.82 -14.01
N ASP A 43 -17.40 10.49 -12.73
CA ASP A 43 -16.25 9.69 -12.26
C ASP A 43 -14.88 10.20 -12.74
N ALA A 44 -14.84 11.46 -13.18
CA ALA A 44 -13.64 12.11 -13.67
C ALA A 44 -12.84 12.65 -12.46
N PRO A 45 -11.51 12.43 -12.41
CA PRO A 45 -10.68 13.02 -11.37
C PRO A 45 -10.71 14.55 -11.45
N MET A 46 -10.90 15.20 -10.30
CA MET A 46 -10.73 16.66 -10.19
C MET A 46 -9.31 17.07 -10.57
N ALA A 47 -9.17 18.29 -11.10
CA ALA A 47 -7.87 18.82 -11.56
C ALA A 47 -6.82 18.89 -10.44
N LYS A 48 -7.25 19.16 -9.19
CA LYS A 48 -6.34 19.31 -8.05
C LYS A 48 -5.85 17.96 -7.54
N GLU A 49 -4.54 17.74 -7.65
CA GLU A 49 -3.84 16.57 -7.15
C GLU A 49 -3.20 16.85 -5.79
N PHE A 50 -3.27 15.88 -4.89
CA PHE A 50 -2.65 15.92 -3.58
C PHE A 50 -1.63 14.79 -3.42
N VAL A 51 -0.65 15.02 -2.55
CA VAL A 51 0.39 14.04 -2.24
C VAL A 51 0.21 13.53 -0.82
N GLY A 52 0.43 12.24 -0.63
CA GLY A 52 0.49 11.58 0.66
C GLY A 52 1.54 10.48 0.69
N ILE A 53 1.70 9.88 1.85
CA ILE A 53 2.60 8.75 2.09
C ILE A 53 1.79 7.59 2.65
N SER A 54 1.88 6.44 1.99
CA SER A 54 1.23 5.21 2.46
C SER A 54 1.81 4.77 3.79
N ARG A 55 0.94 4.31 4.67
CA ARG A 55 1.26 3.79 6.01
C ARG A 55 1.00 2.30 6.14
N ASN A 56 -0.03 1.76 5.49
CA ASN A 56 -0.25 0.32 5.37
C ASN A 56 -1.25 0.01 4.25
N VAL A 57 -1.31 -1.27 3.87
CA VAL A 57 -2.22 -1.81 2.87
C VAL A 57 -2.81 -3.12 3.39
N SER A 58 -4.07 -3.40 3.03
CA SER A 58 -4.75 -4.66 3.33
C SER A 58 -5.48 -5.17 2.09
N VAL A 59 -6.12 -6.33 2.23
CA VAL A 59 -6.91 -7.00 1.19
C VAL A 59 -7.95 -6.07 0.53
N GLU A 60 -8.53 -5.15 1.30
CA GLU A 60 -9.60 -4.25 0.83
C GLU A 60 -9.27 -2.77 0.96
N GLY A 61 -8.08 -2.38 1.44
CA GLY A 61 -7.88 -1.01 1.87
C GLY A 61 -6.46 -0.52 1.86
N ILE A 62 -6.32 0.79 1.92
CA ILE A 62 -5.04 1.49 2.08
C ILE A 62 -5.18 2.61 3.10
N ARG A 63 -4.13 2.82 3.88
CA ARG A 63 -3.99 3.94 4.81
C ARG A 63 -2.85 4.82 4.35
N PHE A 64 -3.05 6.13 4.35
CA PHE A 64 -1.99 7.09 4.04
C PHE A 64 -2.13 8.38 4.85
N CYS A 65 -1.00 9.06 5.05
CA CYS A 65 -0.98 10.39 5.63
C CYS A 65 -0.88 11.47 4.54
N SER A 66 -1.56 12.60 4.74
CA SER A 66 -1.48 13.77 3.85
C SER A 66 -1.68 15.09 4.62
N LEU A 67 -1.49 16.22 3.95
CA LEU A 67 -1.83 17.54 4.49
C LEU A 67 -3.32 17.87 4.37
N LYS A 68 -4.09 17.08 3.61
CA LYS A 68 -5.49 17.34 3.29
C LYS A 68 -6.40 16.49 4.17
N LYS A 69 -7.32 17.14 4.88
CA LYS A 69 -8.48 16.47 5.47
C LYS A 69 -9.44 16.07 4.36
N LEU A 70 -9.87 14.82 4.38
CA LEU A 70 -10.86 14.27 3.46
C LEU A 70 -12.15 13.96 4.21
N LYS A 71 -13.29 14.06 3.51
CA LYS A 71 -14.59 13.71 4.10
C LYS A 71 -14.84 12.22 3.90
N ALA A 72 -15.55 11.60 4.84
CA ALA A 72 -16.02 10.24 4.66
C ALA A 72 -16.92 10.15 3.40
N GLU A 73 -16.97 8.96 2.80
CA GLU A 73 -17.70 8.65 1.57
C GLU A 73 -17.18 9.35 0.30
N GLU A 74 -16.14 10.19 0.39
CA GLU A 74 -15.50 10.77 -0.80
C GLU A 74 -14.80 9.69 -1.61
N SER A 75 -15.13 9.60 -2.90
CA SER A 75 -14.44 8.75 -3.84
C SER A 75 -13.14 9.41 -4.32
N LEU A 76 -12.06 8.62 -4.33
CA LEU A 76 -10.73 9.05 -4.70
C LEU A 76 -10.21 8.19 -5.85
N PHE A 77 -9.55 8.86 -6.78
CA PHE A 77 -8.58 8.22 -7.67
C PHE A 77 -7.19 8.33 -7.06
N ILE A 78 -6.53 7.19 -6.88
CA ILE A 78 -5.29 7.05 -6.14
C ILE A 78 -4.24 6.43 -7.07
N LYS A 79 -3.06 7.04 -7.13
CA LYS A 79 -1.87 6.53 -7.80
C LYS A 79 -0.84 6.18 -6.74
N VAL A 80 -0.55 4.88 -6.60
CA VAL A 80 0.49 4.40 -5.69
C VAL A 80 1.78 4.20 -6.47
N TYR A 81 2.87 4.84 -6.02
CA TYR A 81 4.19 4.74 -6.63
C TYR A 81 5.08 3.84 -5.79
N LEU A 82 5.53 2.74 -6.40
CA LEU A 82 6.46 1.83 -5.78
C LEU A 82 7.90 2.31 -5.98
N PRO A 83 8.84 2.05 -5.04
CA PRO A 83 10.25 2.32 -5.20
C PRO A 83 10.76 1.72 -6.52
N LYS A 84 11.56 2.49 -7.26
CA LYS A 84 12.16 2.07 -8.54
C LYS A 84 11.14 1.76 -9.66
N SER A 85 9.84 2.05 -9.48
CA SER A 85 8.83 1.99 -10.54
C SER A 85 8.44 3.40 -11.00
N SER A 86 8.57 3.68 -12.28
CA SER A 86 8.05 4.91 -12.90
C SER A 86 6.54 4.84 -13.17
N ARG A 87 5.97 3.63 -13.26
CA ARG A 87 4.55 3.41 -13.54
C ARG A 87 3.78 3.28 -12.21
N PRO A 88 2.83 4.19 -11.92
CA PRO A 88 1.99 4.07 -10.74
C PRO A 88 0.96 2.95 -10.89
N ILE A 89 0.50 2.43 -9.76
CA ILE A 89 -0.66 1.53 -9.70
C ILE A 89 -1.91 2.41 -9.52
N PRO A 90 -2.79 2.53 -10.52
CA PRO A 90 -4.04 3.26 -10.38
C PRO A 90 -5.04 2.44 -9.55
N MET A 91 -5.70 3.12 -8.63
CA MET A 91 -6.72 2.57 -7.75
C MET A 91 -7.88 3.55 -7.61
N VAL A 92 -9.08 3.04 -7.39
CA VAL A 92 -10.24 3.83 -6.99
C VAL A 92 -10.67 3.34 -5.61
N GLY A 93 -10.99 4.26 -4.71
CA GLY A 93 -11.43 3.91 -3.37
C GLY A 93 -12.26 5.00 -2.72
N GLU A 94 -12.96 4.63 -1.65
CA GLU A 94 -13.85 5.49 -0.89
C GLU A 94 -13.25 5.76 0.49
N VAL A 95 -13.21 7.04 0.90
CA VAL A 95 -12.72 7.46 2.20
C VAL A 95 -13.65 6.93 3.28
N ARG A 96 -13.12 6.12 4.21
CA ARG A 96 -13.87 5.64 5.37
C ARG A 96 -13.70 6.54 6.59
N TRP A 97 -12.50 7.13 6.75
CA TRP A 97 -12.22 8.09 7.81
C TRP A 97 -10.98 8.93 7.46
N SER A 98 -10.91 10.15 8.00
CA SER A 98 -9.71 11.01 7.97
C SER A 98 -9.57 11.70 9.33
N LYS A 99 -8.50 11.41 10.07
CA LYS A 99 -8.27 11.87 11.45
C LYS A 99 -6.99 12.68 11.53
N LYS A 100 -6.98 13.71 12.38
CA LYS A 100 -5.77 14.53 12.59
C LYS A 100 -4.72 13.68 13.32
N VAL A 101 -3.47 13.74 12.88
CA VAL A 101 -2.35 13.09 13.57
C VAL A 101 -1.85 14.04 14.66
N ILE A 102 -1.82 13.57 15.92
CA ILE A 102 -1.44 14.38 17.09
C ILE A 102 0.09 14.29 17.37
N SER A 103 0.83 13.50 16.60
CA SER A 103 2.27 13.29 16.84
C SER A 103 3.10 14.57 16.65
N ALA A 104 3.79 14.97 17.71
CA ALA A 104 4.68 16.13 17.78
C ALA A 104 5.97 16.01 16.92
N LYS A 105 6.29 14.81 16.42
CA LYS A 105 7.59 14.52 15.78
C LYS A 105 7.61 14.60 14.25
N ASP A 106 6.48 14.46 13.56
CA ASP A 106 6.45 14.41 12.08
C ASP A 106 5.50 15.48 11.52
N LYS A 107 5.96 16.75 11.58
CA LYS A 107 5.20 17.95 11.15
C LYS A 107 4.80 17.95 9.66
N ARG A 108 5.27 16.97 8.87
CA ARG A 108 5.11 16.90 7.42
C ARG A 108 3.70 16.49 6.96
N PHE A 109 2.91 15.83 7.81
CA PHE A 109 1.53 15.43 7.48
C PHE A 109 0.58 15.66 8.65
N LYS A 110 -0.62 16.19 8.35
CA LYS A 110 -1.60 16.60 9.37
C LYS A 110 -2.72 15.58 9.57
N TYR A 111 -3.02 14.77 8.55
CA TYR A 111 -4.16 13.87 8.55
C TYR A 111 -3.75 12.47 8.13
N ASP A 112 -4.26 11.48 8.85
CA ASP A 112 -4.21 10.07 8.52
C ASP A 112 -5.57 9.64 7.98
N THR A 113 -5.56 8.95 6.86
CA THR A 113 -6.77 8.65 6.08
C THR A 113 -6.82 7.16 5.78
N GLY A 114 -7.94 6.52 6.08
CA GLY A 114 -8.25 5.16 5.68
C GLY A 114 -9.23 5.14 4.51
N VAL A 115 -8.87 4.40 3.47
CA VAL A 115 -9.66 4.26 2.25
C VAL A 115 -10.00 2.79 2.04
N ARG A 116 -11.26 2.49 1.72
CA ARG A 116 -11.68 1.20 1.19
C ARG A 116 -11.51 1.22 -0.33
N LEU A 117 -10.71 0.31 -0.87
CA LEU A 117 -10.45 0.23 -2.30
C LEU A 117 -11.59 -0.51 -2.99
N LEU A 118 -12.07 0.08 -4.09
CA LEU A 118 -13.12 -0.45 -4.94
C LEU A 118 -12.52 -1.16 -6.15
N THR A 119 -11.54 -0.53 -6.80
CA THR A 119 -10.84 -1.10 -7.96
C THR A 119 -9.33 -0.88 -7.91
N VAL A 120 -8.58 -1.78 -8.51
CA VAL A 120 -7.14 -1.67 -8.77
C VAL A 120 -6.91 -2.01 -10.23
N LYS A 121 -6.27 -1.11 -10.99
CA LYS A 121 -6.08 -1.26 -12.44
C LYS A 121 -7.39 -1.59 -13.18
N GLY A 122 -8.50 -0.97 -12.76
CA GLY A 122 -9.83 -1.19 -13.33
C GLY A 122 -10.53 -2.48 -12.90
N LYS A 123 -9.86 -3.40 -12.19
CA LYS A 123 -10.47 -4.64 -11.71
C LYS A 123 -11.06 -4.46 -10.31
N SER A 124 -12.22 -5.07 -10.06
CA SER A 124 -12.90 -5.02 -8.77
C SER A 124 -12.07 -5.68 -7.67
N VAL A 125 -11.89 -4.97 -6.55
CA VAL A 125 -11.22 -5.51 -5.36
C VAL A 125 -12.07 -6.60 -4.73
N ALA A 126 -13.36 -6.34 -4.47
CA ALA A 126 -14.26 -7.28 -3.83
C ALA A 126 -14.36 -8.62 -4.56
N ARG A 127 -14.39 -8.62 -5.90
CA ARG A 127 -14.44 -9.84 -6.72
C ARG A 127 -13.11 -10.59 -6.83
N SER A 128 -12.01 -9.99 -6.38
CA SER A 128 -10.68 -10.60 -6.42
C SER A 128 -10.28 -11.25 -5.09
N ILE A 129 -11.11 -11.13 -4.05
CA ILE A 129 -10.79 -11.66 -2.73
C ILE A 129 -10.92 -13.18 -2.78
N HIS A 130 -9.85 -13.86 -2.40
CA HIS A 130 -9.78 -15.31 -2.28
C HIS A 130 -8.85 -15.68 -1.12
N ILE A 131 -8.85 -16.95 -0.73
CA ILE A 131 -7.85 -17.47 0.21
C ILE A 131 -6.66 -17.95 -0.62
N ASP A 132 -5.46 -17.42 -0.33
CA ASP A 132 -4.23 -17.91 -0.96
C ASP A 132 -3.95 -19.32 -0.46
N SER A 133 -3.84 -20.28 -1.38
CA SER A 133 -3.68 -21.70 -1.04
C SER A 133 -2.33 -22.04 -0.42
N ARG A 134 -1.32 -21.17 -0.58
CA ARG A 134 0.02 -21.41 -0.04
C ARG A 134 0.11 -21.01 1.43
N TYR A 135 -0.66 -20.00 1.83
CA TYR A 135 -0.54 -19.38 3.15
C TYR A 135 -1.84 -19.41 3.97
N ASN A 136 -2.94 -19.84 3.37
CA ASN A 136 -4.27 -19.87 3.97
C ASN A 136 -4.72 -18.50 4.54
N GLU A 137 -4.32 -17.42 3.84
CA GLU A 137 -4.58 -16.04 4.24
C GLU A 137 -5.46 -15.34 3.19
N PRO A 138 -6.37 -14.42 3.58
CA PRO A 138 -7.12 -13.61 2.64
C PRO A 138 -6.19 -12.78 1.75
N TRP A 139 -6.39 -12.92 0.44
CA TRP A 139 -5.58 -12.29 -0.59
C TRP A 139 -6.46 -11.57 -1.61
N SER A 140 -5.91 -10.56 -2.28
CA SER A 140 -6.63 -9.83 -3.32
C SER A 140 -5.67 -9.15 -4.29
N ILE A 141 -6.25 -8.62 -5.37
CA ILE A 141 -5.51 -7.82 -6.35
C ILE A 141 -4.77 -6.61 -5.74
N VAL A 142 -5.20 -6.12 -4.58
CA VAL A 142 -4.52 -5.03 -3.87
C VAL A 142 -3.13 -5.51 -3.44
N LEU A 143 -3.09 -6.63 -2.73
CA LEU A 143 -1.86 -7.23 -2.22
C LEU A 143 -0.99 -7.75 -3.37
N GLU A 144 -1.57 -8.38 -4.39
CA GLU A 144 -0.84 -8.80 -5.60
C GLU A 144 -0.17 -7.61 -6.31
N SER A 145 -0.91 -6.51 -6.49
CA SER A 145 -0.41 -5.37 -7.25
C SER A 145 0.72 -4.67 -6.50
N VAL A 146 0.61 -4.57 -5.18
CA VAL A 146 1.64 -3.97 -4.34
C VAL A 146 2.80 -4.96 -4.18
N PHE A 147 2.61 -6.07 -3.49
CA PHE A 147 3.69 -7.00 -3.13
C PHE A 147 4.27 -7.78 -4.30
N GLY A 148 3.45 -8.21 -5.28
CA GLY A 148 3.96 -8.88 -6.47
C GLY A 148 4.90 -8.00 -7.30
N SER A 149 4.65 -6.69 -7.32
CA SER A 149 5.56 -5.73 -7.95
C SER A 149 6.84 -5.52 -7.13
N PHE A 150 6.74 -5.47 -5.79
CA PHE A 150 7.90 -5.38 -4.91
C PHE A 150 8.82 -6.58 -5.01
N HIS A 151 8.28 -7.81 -5.01
CA HIS A 151 9.07 -9.02 -5.14
C HIS A 151 9.92 -8.99 -6.43
N LYS A 152 9.34 -8.53 -7.56
CA LYS A 152 10.08 -8.34 -8.81
C LYS A 152 11.19 -7.29 -8.70
N ILE A 153 10.94 -6.17 -8.02
CA ILE A 153 11.94 -5.11 -7.80
C ILE A 153 13.10 -5.62 -6.94
N LEU A 154 12.80 -6.34 -5.85
CA LEU A 154 13.81 -6.88 -4.94
C LEU A 154 14.64 -7.98 -5.61
N HIS A 155 14.00 -8.92 -6.29
CA HIS A 155 14.71 -9.96 -7.02
C HIS A 155 15.65 -9.38 -8.09
N LYS A 156 15.24 -8.31 -8.79
CA LYS A 156 16.10 -7.60 -9.75
C LYS A 156 17.25 -6.86 -9.08
N ALA A 157 17.05 -6.29 -7.89
CA ALA A 157 18.10 -5.63 -7.13
C ALA A 157 19.14 -6.64 -6.62
N MET A 158 18.70 -7.79 -6.11
CA MET A 158 19.58 -8.86 -5.63
C MET A 158 20.38 -9.52 -6.77
N LYS A 159 19.83 -9.63 -7.98
CA LYS A 159 20.59 -10.10 -9.16
C LYS A 159 21.66 -9.12 -9.66
N LYS A 160 21.55 -7.83 -9.33
CA LYS A 160 22.51 -6.78 -9.75
C LYS A 160 23.69 -6.64 -8.79
N VAL A 161 23.56 -7.11 -7.55
CA VAL A 161 24.70 -7.29 -6.65
C VAL A 161 25.40 -8.56 -7.13
N LYS A 162 26.58 -8.44 -7.75
CA LYS A 162 27.40 -9.60 -8.12
C LYS A 162 27.50 -10.50 -6.88
N ARG A 163 27.02 -11.74 -6.98
CA ARG A 163 27.31 -12.76 -5.96
C ARG A 163 28.83 -12.85 -5.87
N PRO A 164 29.48 -12.64 -4.71
CA PRO A 164 30.79 -13.25 -4.54
C PRO A 164 30.60 -14.75 -4.77
N SER A 165 31.49 -15.36 -5.55
CA SER A 165 31.47 -16.81 -5.74
C SER A 165 31.56 -17.49 -4.37
N PRO A 166 30.90 -18.64 -4.16
CA PRO A 166 30.95 -19.35 -2.88
C PRO A 166 32.38 -19.61 -2.37
N GLY A 167 33.35 -19.72 -3.28
CA GLY A 167 34.77 -19.89 -2.94
C GLY A 167 35.47 -18.64 -2.36
N ALA A 168 34.92 -17.44 -2.55
CA ALA A 168 35.51 -16.21 -1.99
C ALA A 168 35.15 -15.99 -0.50
N ILE A 169 34.12 -16.68 0.00
CA ILE A 169 33.69 -16.57 1.40
C ILE A 169 34.54 -17.46 2.30
N PHE A 170 34.93 -18.66 1.84
CA PHE A 170 35.75 -19.58 2.63
C PHE A 170 37.19 -19.09 2.81
N LYS A 171 37.76 -18.41 1.82
CA LYS A 171 39.15 -17.92 1.90
C LYS A 171 39.34 -16.79 2.92
N ALA A 172 38.28 -16.05 3.25
CA ALA A 172 38.33 -14.97 4.23
C ALA A 172 38.14 -15.44 5.69
N MET A 173 37.81 -16.72 5.91
CA MET A 173 37.67 -17.31 7.26
C MET A 173 38.88 -18.16 7.67
N GLU A 174 39.78 -18.51 6.74
CA GLU A 174 41.03 -19.24 7.05
C GLU A 174 42.24 -18.31 7.28
N GLU A 175 42.12 -17.02 6.96
CA GLU A 175 43.19 -16.01 7.13
C GLU A 175 42.94 -15.04 8.31
N SER A 176 42.10 -15.42 9.29
CA SER A 176 41.83 -14.63 10.52
C SER A 176 42.15 -15.40 11.79
#